data_AF-A0A0A9YP41-F1
#
_entry.id   AF-A0A0A9YP41-F1
#
_cell.length_a   1.000
_cell.length_b   1.000
_cell.length_c   1.000
_cell.angle_alpha   90.00
_cell.angle_beta   90.00
_cell.angle_gamma   90.00
#
_symmetry.space_group_name_H-M   'P 1'
#
loop_
_entity.id
_entity.type
_entity.pdbx_description
1 polymer ?
#
loop_
_entity_poly.entity_id
_entity_poly.type
_entity_poly.pdbx_seq_one_letter_code
_entity_poly.pdbx_strand_id
1 'polypeptide(L)'
;KDEEAMLVRVNKGWQYIALGSLISTSHEEEPPEELTPDEKLGSPLESSNLLNQFSDSSNLRLVALNEPYSGQMDGLRGADYSCYRQARRAGLRGTFKAFLTSLVHNLDAIVRPADRDLPIVNLKGDILFDTW
;
A
#
# COMPACT_ATOMS: atom_id res chain seq x y z
N LYS A 1 30.38 -24.36 -8.39
CA LYS A 1 28.96 -23.99 -8.59
C LYS A 1 28.52 -23.44 -7.25
N ASP A 2 28.44 -22.13 -7.14
CA ASP A 2 27.98 -21.47 -5.93
C ASP A 2 26.46 -21.57 -5.89
N GLU A 3 25.92 -22.02 -4.77
CA GLU A 3 24.48 -22.20 -4.57
C GLU A 3 23.94 -20.95 -3.86
N GLU A 4 23.03 -20.23 -4.53
CA GLU A 4 22.35 -19.06 -3.95
C GLU A 4 21.18 -19.54 -3.08
N ALA A 5 21.48 -19.79 -1.80
CA ALA A 5 20.49 -20.21 -0.81
C ALA A 5 20.46 -19.27 0.40
N MET A 6 19.26 -19.02 0.93
CA MET A 6 19.08 -18.30 2.19
C MET A 6 18.74 -19.27 3.31
N LEU A 7 19.48 -19.18 4.42
CA LEU A 7 19.27 -20.00 5.61
C LEU A 7 18.97 -19.13 6.83
N VAL A 8 18.11 -19.61 7.73
CA VAL A 8 17.86 -18.98 9.03
C VAL A 8 18.35 -19.88 10.17
N ARG A 9 19.00 -19.25 11.16
CA ARG A 9 19.46 -19.92 12.37
C ARG A 9 18.28 -20.24 13.27
N VAL A 10 18.09 -21.51 13.58
CA VAL A 10 17.11 -21.99 14.55
C VAL A 10 17.81 -22.72 15.70
N ASN A 11 17.08 -22.97 16.79
CA ASN A 11 17.58 -23.64 18.00
C ASN A 11 18.29 -24.99 17.72
N LYS A 12 17.83 -25.73 16.70
CA LYS A 12 18.37 -27.05 16.33
C LYS A 12 19.35 -27.04 15.16
N GLY A 13 19.65 -25.90 14.54
CA GLY A 13 20.42 -25.92 13.30
C GLY A 13 20.24 -24.70 12.40
N TRP A 14 20.49 -24.92 11.12
CA TRP A 14 20.17 -24.00 10.04
C TRP A 14 18.98 -24.58 9.28
N GLN A 15 18.01 -23.74 8.96
CA GLN A 15 16.83 -24.11 8.19
C GLN A 15 16.85 -23.38 6.85
N TYR A 16 16.64 -24.12 5.77
CA TYR A 16 16.50 -23.56 4.42
C TYR A 16 15.18 -22.81 4.29
N ILE A 17 15.23 -21.64 3.66
CA ILE A 17 14.05 -20.91 3.22
C ILE A 17 13.86 -21.15 1.73
N ALA A 18 12.63 -21.50 1.34
CA ALA A 18 12.27 -21.56 -0.07
C ALA A 18 12.29 -20.14 -0.64
N LEU A 19 13.29 -19.85 -1.47
CA LEU A 19 13.35 -18.61 -2.24
C LEU A 19 12.44 -18.75 -3.46
N GLY A 20 11.66 -17.71 -3.75
CA GLY A 20 10.87 -17.61 -4.98
C GLY A 20 11.75 -17.38 -6.22
N SER A 21 11.14 -17.18 -7.38
CA SER A 21 11.87 -16.86 -8.60
C SER A 21 12.61 -15.52 -8.46
N LEU A 22 13.88 -15.50 -8.85
CA LEU A 22 14.68 -14.28 -8.92
C LEU A 22 14.12 -13.37 -10.01
N ILE A 23 13.90 -12.09 -9.68
CA ILE A 23 13.52 -11.08 -10.66
C ILE A 23 14.82 -10.54 -11.25
N SER A 24 15.13 -10.93 -12.48
CA SER A 24 16.26 -10.35 -13.22
C SER A 24 15.94 -8.89 -13.54
N THR A 25 16.53 -7.96 -12.80
CA THR A 25 16.50 -6.55 -13.16
C THR A 25 17.53 -6.32 -14.28
N SER A 26 17.14 -6.59 -15.53
CA SER A 26 17.86 -6.08 -16.69
C SER A 26 17.58 -4.57 -16.78
N HIS A 27 18.45 -3.76 -16.18
CA HIS A 27 18.52 -2.34 -16.49
C HIS A 27 19.25 -2.20 -17.83
N GLU A 28 18.50 -2.36 -18.92
CA GLU A 28 18.95 -2.03 -20.26
C GLU A 28 18.54 -0.57 -20.53
N GLU A 29 19.54 0.31 -20.51
CA GLU A 29 19.41 1.73 -20.77
C GLU A 29 19.29 1.92 -22.30
N GLU A 30 18.06 1.99 -22.83
CA GLU A 30 17.83 2.22 -24.26
C GLU A 30 17.76 3.72 -24.63
N PRO A 31 18.45 4.17 -25.70
CA PRO A 31 18.30 5.50 -26.30
C PRO A 31 17.03 5.62 -27.17
N PRO A 32 16.56 6.84 -27.49
CA PRO A 32 15.31 7.05 -28.22
C PRO A 32 15.53 7.00 -29.74
N GLU A 33 14.73 6.23 -30.48
CA GLU A 33 13.95 6.70 -31.65
C GLU A 33 13.18 5.61 -32.44
N GLU A 34 12.07 6.07 -33.01
CA GLU A 34 11.35 5.65 -34.21
C GLU A 34 10.29 4.51 -34.23
N LEU A 35 9.16 4.88 -34.86
CA LEU A 35 7.88 4.18 -34.96
C LEU A 35 7.90 3.10 -36.06
N THR A 36 7.41 1.89 -35.78
CA THR A 36 6.69 1.07 -36.77
C THR A 36 5.60 0.19 -36.10
N PRO A 37 4.48 -0.07 -36.79
CA PRO A 37 3.42 -0.96 -36.34
C PRO A 37 3.56 -2.37 -36.94
N ASP A 38 3.50 -3.43 -36.13
CA ASP A 38 2.61 -4.58 -36.34
C ASP A 38 2.81 -5.70 -35.31
N GLU A 39 1.67 -6.10 -34.77
CA GLU A 39 1.24 -7.29 -34.02
C GLU A 39 2.23 -8.43 -33.71
N LYS A 40 2.31 -8.81 -32.41
CA LYS A 40 2.08 -10.20 -32.00
C LYS A 40 1.68 -10.34 -30.52
N LEU A 41 0.43 -10.75 -30.37
CA LEU A 41 -0.21 -11.43 -29.24
C LEU A 41 0.73 -12.42 -28.55
N GLY A 42 0.97 -12.25 -27.24
CA GLY A 42 1.65 -13.28 -26.46
C GLY A 42 2.26 -12.87 -25.12
N SER A 43 1.44 -12.48 -24.14
CA SER A 43 1.54 -13.04 -22.77
C SER A 43 0.30 -12.66 -21.96
N PRO A 44 -0.35 -13.62 -21.25
CA PRO A 44 -1.39 -13.29 -20.31
C PRO A 44 -0.73 -12.53 -19.16
N LEU A 45 -1.01 -11.23 -19.12
CA LEU A 45 -0.99 -10.37 -17.94
C LEU A 45 -0.81 -11.18 -16.66
N GLU A 46 0.34 -11.01 -15.98
CA GLU A 46 0.46 -11.28 -14.55
C GLU A 46 -0.54 -10.40 -13.82
N SER A 47 -1.79 -10.85 -13.81
CA SER A 47 -2.95 -10.17 -13.27
C SER A 47 -2.99 -10.30 -11.74
N SER A 48 -1.97 -10.94 -11.15
CA SER A 48 -1.87 -11.17 -9.71
C SER A 48 -1.79 -9.85 -8.92
N ASN A 49 -1.34 -8.76 -9.54
CA ASN A 49 -1.34 -7.42 -8.93
C ASN A 49 -2.53 -6.54 -9.34
N LEU A 50 -3.34 -6.97 -10.31
CA LEU A 50 -4.59 -6.29 -10.68
C LEU A 50 -5.79 -6.82 -9.88
N LEU A 51 -5.69 -8.00 -9.27
CA LEU A 51 -6.73 -8.51 -8.37
C LEU A 51 -6.81 -7.78 -7.02
N ASN A 52 -5.77 -7.03 -6.63
CA ASN A 52 -5.84 -6.19 -5.43
C ASN A 52 -6.44 -4.80 -5.70
N GLN A 53 -6.74 -4.47 -6.96
CA GLN A 53 -7.31 -3.17 -7.32
C GLN A 53 -8.84 -3.17 -7.40
N PHE A 54 -9.49 -4.32 -7.57
CA PHE A 54 -10.95 -4.39 -7.72
C PHE A 54 -11.54 -5.72 -7.23
N SER A 55 -11.71 -5.90 -5.92
CA SER A 55 -12.84 -6.67 -5.38
C SER A 55 -12.94 -6.45 -3.87
N ASP A 56 -14.02 -5.78 -3.46
CA ASP A 56 -14.90 -6.02 -2.30
C ASP A 56 -14.36 -6.65 -0.99
N SER A 57 -13.06 -6.57 -0.72
CA SER A 57 -12.53 -6.77 0.62
C SER A 57 -12.70 -5.45 1.35
N SER A 58 -13.66 -5.40 2.26
CA SER A 58 -13.85 -4.28 3.17
C SER A 58 -12.58 -4.14 4.01
N ASN A 59 -11.81 -3.07 3.79
CA ASN A 59 -10.60 -2.75 4.52
C ASN A 59 -10.52 -1.24 4.81
N LEU A 60 -9.80 -0.90 5.89
CA LEU A 60 -9.48 0.48 6.25
C LEU A 60 -8.08 0.81 5.77
N ARG A 61 -7.89 1.98 5.14
CA ARG A 61 -6.56 2.40 4.65
C ARG A 61 -5.95 3.44 5.58
N LEU A 62 -4.79 3.14 6.14
CA LEU A 62 -4.00 4.09 6.92
C LEU A 62 -2.82 4.59 6.08
N VAL A 63 -2.75 5.91 5.92
CA VAL A 63 -1.81 6.56 5.00
C VAL A 63 -1.35 7.89 5.60
N ALA A 64 -0.06 8.21 5.42
CA ALA A 64 0.48 9.50 5.80
C ALA A 64 0.11 10.59 4.77
N LEU A 65 0.08 11.85 5.22
CA LEU A 65 0.12 12.98 4.30
C LEU A 65 1.50 13.06 3.63
N ASN A 66 1.55 13.66 2.44
CA ASN A 66 2.75 13.76 1.61
C ASN A 66 3.87 14.62 2.23
N GLU A 67 3.56 15.41 3.24
CA GLU A 67 4.48 16.36 3.88
C GLU A 67 4.31 16.25 5.41
N PRO A 68 5.36 16.55 6.19
CA PRO A 68 5.22 16.71 7.63
C PRO A 68 4.42 17.98 7.95
N TYR A 69 3.60 17.93 9.00
CA TYR A 69 2.82 19.08 9.48
C TYR A 69 3.19 19.39 10.93
N SER A 70 3.23 20.68 11.27
CA SER A 70 3.23 21.12 12.66
C SER A 70 1.81 21.01 13.24
N GLY A 71 1.64 21.28 14.55
CA GLY A 71 0.30 21.30 15.18
C GLY A 71 -0.64 22.39 14.64
N GLN A 72 -0.16 23.31 13.81
CA GLN A 72 -0.94 24.38 13.20
C GLN A 72 -1.65 23.90 11.93
N MET A 73 -2.55 22.93 12.07
CA MET A 73 -3.32 22.35 10.94
C MET A 73 -4.72 22.98 10.79
N ASP A 74 -4.93 24.20 11.28
CA ASP A 74 -6.25 24.85 11.37
C ASP A 74 -7.30 23.99 12.11
N GLY A 75 -6.83 23.30 13.15
CA GLY A 75 -7.60 22.35 13.96
C GLY A 75 -7.90 21.04 13.22
N LEU A 76 -8.78 20.23 13.81
CA LEU A 76 -9.11 18.92 13.25
C LEU A 76 -9.75 19.01 11.85
N ARG A 77 -10.52 20.08 11.59
CA ARG A 77 -11.16 20.29 10.27
C ARG A 77 -10.15 20.58 9.16
N GLY A 78 -9.10 21.37 9.43
CA GLY A 78 -8.06 21.63 8.44
C GLY A 78 -7.19 20.40 8.19
N ALA A 79 -6.95 19.59 9.22
CA ALA A 79 -6.29 18.29 9.09
C ALA A 79 -7.12 17.32 8.24
N ASP A 80 -8.42 17.16 8.53
CA ASP A 80 -9.36 16.36 7.74
C ASP A 80 -9.41 16.82 6.27
N TYR A 81 -9.41 18.13 6.04
CA TYR A 81 -9.42 18.70 4.70
C TYR A 81 -8.13 18.38 3.92
N SER A 82 -6.99 18.37 4.60
CA SER A 82 -5.70 17.98 4.00
C SER A 82 -5.71 16.52 3.58
N CYS A 83 -6.23 15.62 4.42
CA CYS A 83 -6.44 14.21 4.08
C CYS A 83 -7.35 14.04 2.87
N TYR A 84 -8.53 14.68 2.88
CA TYR A 84 -9.48 14.64 1.76
C TYR A 84 -8.83 15.08 0.45
N ARG A 85 -8.16 16.25 0.45
CA ARG A 85 -7.57 16.83 -0.76
C ARG A 85 -6.47 15.94 -1.34
N GLN A 86 -5.58 15.42 -0.50
CA GLN A 86 -4.47 14.58 -0.97
C GLN A 86 -4.98 13.22 -1.46
N ALA A 87 -5.91 12.58 -0.73
CA ALA A 87 -6.51 11.33 -1.16
C ALA A 87 -7.21 11.45 -2.52
N ARG A 88 -7.97 12.53 -2.74
CA ARG A 88 -8.61 12.80 -4.04
C ARG A 88 -7.61 13.02 -5.17
N ARG A 89 -6.52 13.75 -4.92
CA ARG A 89 -5.44 13.95 -5.91
C ARG A 89 -4.72 12.65 -6.26
N ALA A 90 -4.58 11.73 -5.30
CA ALA A 90 -4.00 10.42 -5.50
C ALA A 90 -4.99 9.38 -6.08
N GLY A 91 -6.22 9.78 -6.42
CA GLY A 91 -7.24 8.88 -6.97
C GLY A 91 -7.79 7.85 -5.97
N LEU A 92 -7.54 8.04 -4.67
CA LEU A 92 -8.05 7.14 -3.64
C LEU A 92 -9.57 7.31 -3.47
N ARG A 93 -10.27 6.18 -3.39
CA ARG A 93 -11.72 6.12 -3.14
C ARG A 93 -12.00 6.00 -1.65
N GLY A 94 -13.15 6.52 -1.21
CA GLY A 94 -13.59 6.51 0.19
C GLY A 94 -13.45 7.86 0.89
N THR A 95 -13.58 7.84 2.21
CA THR A 95 -13.51 9.03 3.07
C THR A 95 -12.25 8.97 3.92
N PHE A 96 -11.29 9.85 3.64
CA PHE A 96 -10.06 9.97 4.41
C PHE A 96 -10.20 11.07 5.45
N LYS A 97 -9.88 10.74 6.71
CA LYS A 97 -9.89 11.62 7.87
C LYS A 97 -8.54 11.62 8.57
N ALA A 98 -8.26 12.69 9.31
CA ALA A 98 -7.03 12.81 10.08
C ALA A 98 -7.03 11.81 11.25
N PHE A 99 -5.91 11.10 11.41
CA PHE A 99 -5.66 10.21 12.54
C PHE A 99 -5.19 11.00 13.77
N LEU A 100 -6.08 11.83 14.32
CA LEU A 100 -5.78 12.76 15.42
C LEU A 100 -6.94 12.82 16.40
N THR A 101 -6.63 13.01 17.68
CA THR A 101 -7.63 13.40 18.70
C THR A 101 -7.85 14.91 18.69
N SER A 102 -9.02 15.34 19.13
CA SER A 102 -9.32 16.73 19.50
C SER A 102 -10.04 16.78 20.84
N LEU A 103 -10.32 17.98 21.36
CA LEU A 103 -11.04 18.18 22.62
C LEU A 103 -12.38 17.44 22.71
N VAL A 104 -13.04 17.21 21.57
CA VAL A 104 -14.38 16.62 21.50
C VAL A 104 -14.46 15.36 20.64
N HIS A 105 -13.36 14.94 20.01
CA HIS A 105 -13.30 13.73 19.18
C HIS A 105 -12.10 12.89 19.54
N ASN A 106 -12.36 11.67 20.00
CA ASN A 106 -11.34 10.65 20.27
C ASN A 106 -11.03 9.84 19.00
N LEU A 107 -9.91 9.11 19.00
CA LEU A 107 -9.53 8.26 17.87
C LEU A 107 -10.56 7.18 17.58
N ASP A 108 -11.14 6.56 18.61
CA ASP A 108 -12.14 5.49 18.47
C ASP A 108 -13.36 5.91 17.62
N ALA A 109 -13.71 7.19 17.63
CA ALA A 109 -14.84 7.75 16.90
C ALA A 109 -14.57 8.03 15.41
N ILE A 110 -13.33 7.88 14.93
CA ILE A 110 -12.99 8.11 13.52
C ILE A 110 -13.65 7.06 12.61
N VAL A 111 -13.62 5.80 13.03
CA VAL A 111 -14.14 4.65 12.30
C VAL A 111 -15.53 4.30 12.83
N ARG A 112 -16.48 4.08 11.91
CA ARG A 112 -17.84 3.67 12.27
C ARG A 112 -17.81 2.33 12.99
N PRO A 113 -18.63 2.10 14.04
CA PRO A 113 -18.60 0.85 14.79
C PRO A 113 -18.70 -0.42 13.93
N ALA A 114 -19.50 -0.39 12.86
CA ALA A 114 -19.68 -1.52 11.94
C ALA A 114 -18.44 -1.86 11.09
N ASP A 115 -17.48 -0.94 10.98
CA ASP A 115 -16.27 -1.10 10.16
C ASP A 115 -15.03 -1.39 11.01
N ARG A 116 -15.14 -1.50 12.34
CA ARG A 116 -13.98 -1.65 13.23
C ARG A 116 -13.30 -3.01 13.14
N ASP A 117 -14.05 -4.05 12.78
CA ASP A 117 -13.52 -5.40 12.58
C ASP A 117 -12.79 -5.58 11.23
N LEU A 118 -12.71 -4.51 10.41
CA LEU A 118 -12.01 -4.55 9.14
C LEU A 118 -10.49 -4.39 9.33
N PRO A 119 -9.67 -5.09 8.55
CA PRO A 119 -8.22 -4.94 8.62
C PRO A 119 -7.77 -3.56 8.17
N ILE A 120 -6.75 -3.04 8.85
CA ILE A 120 -6.09 -1.79 8.49
C ILE A 120 -4.91 -2.10 7.59
N VAL A 121 -4.91 -1.56 6.38
CA VAL A 121 -3.88 -1.79 5.36
C VAL A 121 -3.19 -0.49 4.94
N ASN A 122 -1.98 -0.61 4.40
CA ASN A 122 -1.27 0.51 3.77
C ASN A 122 -1.74 0.74 2.31
N LEU A 123 -1.12 1.68 1.58
CA LEU A 123 -1.45 1.93 0.16
C LEU A 123 -1.16 0.76 -0.79
N LYS A 124 -0.22 -0.12 -0.43
CA LYS A 124 0.15 -1.32 -1.20
C LYS A 124 -0.79 -2.50 -0.91
N GLY A 125 -1.61 -2.40 0.13
CA GLY A 125 -2.52 -3.45 0.58
C GLY A 125 -1.93 -4.38 1.64
N ASP A 126 -0.74 -4.09 2.17
CA ASP A 126 -0.16 -4.87 3.27
C ASP A 126 -0.91 -4.55 4.57
N ILE A 127 -1.21 -5.58 5.36
CA ILE A 127 -1.85 -5.45 6.66
C ILE A 127 -0.88 -4.77 7.64
N LEU A 128 -1.36 -3.69 8.26
CA LEU A 128 -0.70 -2.98 9.35
C LEU A 128 -1.23 -3.43 10.70
N PHE A 129 -2.56 -3.58 10.80
CA PHE A 129 -3.26 -4.02 12.00
C PHE A 129 -4.47 -4.89 11.62
N ASP A 130 -4.80 -5.86 12.47
CA ASP A 130 -5.91 -6.79 12.22
C ASP A 130 -7.28 -6.11 12.28
N THR A 131 -7.44 -5.11 13.16
CA THR A 131 -8.67 -4.34 13.38
C THR A 131 -8.34 -2.92 13.86
N TRP A 132 -9.36 -2.05 13.92
CA TRP A 132 -9.30 -0.72 14.57
C TRP A 132 -9.25 -0.81 16.10
#